data_AF-A0A3C1C2F1-F1
#
_entry.id   AF-A0A3C1C2F1-F1
#
_cell.length_a   1.000
_cell.length_b   1.000
_cell.length_c   1.000
_cell.angle_alpha   90.00
_cell.angle_beta   90.00
_cell.angle_gamma   90.00
#
_symmetry.space_group_name_H-M   'P 1'
#
loop_
_entity.id
_entity.type
_entity.pdbx_description
1 polymer ?
#
loop_
_entity_poly.entity_id
_entity_poly.type
_entity_poly.pdbx_seq_one_letter_code
_entity_poly.pdbx_strand_id
1 'polypeptide(L)' 'MRKRTLSIAKPSAVADDSDYLRGVAGLARYLRISERCASNWMAKKIVPYFKVGKAVLFRKSEVAAALAKFEVRAV' A
#
# COMPACT_ATOMS: atom_id res chain seq x y z
N MET A 1 4.51 -11.65 40.65
CA MET A 1 4.70 -10.43 39.84
C MET A 1 4.37 -10.78 38.37
N ARG A 2 3.11 -10.62 37.92
CA ARG A 2 2.68 -11.02 36.56
C ARG A 2 2.84 -9.84 35.60
N LYS A 3 3.70 -10.00 34.58
CA LYS A 3 3.91 -9.02 33.51
C LYS A 3 2.59 -8.88 32.72
N ARG A 4 1.92 -7.73 32.81
CA ARG A 4 0.80 -7.37 31.92
C ARG A 4 1.38 -7.09 30.53
N THR A 5 1.37 -8.08 29.66
CA THR A 5 1.56 -7.85 28.22
C THR A 5 0.32 -7.15 27.69
N LEU A 6 0.44 -5.86 27.36
CA LEU A 6 -0.56 -5.15 26.57
C LEU A 6 -0.56 -5.73 25.16
N SER A 7 -1.48 -6.64 24.90
CA SER A 7 -1.83 -7.06 23.54
C SER A 7 -2.45 -5.85 22.82
N ILE A 8 -1.64 -5.14 22.04
CA ILE A 8 -2.13 -4.08 21.15
C ILE A 8 -2.99 -4.77 20.10
N ALA A 9 -4.31 -4.59 20.20
CA ALA A 9 -5.26 -5.10 19.24
C ALA A 9 -4.93 -4.60 17.83
N LYS A 10 -5.01 -5.50 16.84
CA LYS A 10 -4.90 -5.15 15.42
C LYS A 10 -5.98 -4.11 15.11
N PRO A 11 -5.64 -2.92 14.58
CA PRO A 11 -6.66 -1.93 14.25
C PRO A 11 -7.65 -2.56 13.26
N SER A 12 -8.93 -2.49 13.64
CA SER A 12 -10.06 -2.94 12.83
C SER A 12 -10.12 -2.16 11.52
N ALA A 13 -10.66 -2.79 10.48
CA ALA A 13 -10.82 -2.20 9.15
C ALA A 13 -11.87 -1.09 9.18
N VAL A 14 -11.50 0.09 9.69
CA VAL A 14 -12.21 1.33 9.40
C VAL A 14 -12.16 1.54 7.89
N ALA A 15 -13.31 1.89 7.29
CA ALA A 15 -13.36 2.32 5.90
C ALA A 15 -12.41 3.51 5.75
N ASP A 16 -11.26 3.26 5.14
CA ASP A 16 -10.18 4.23 4.98
C ASP A 16 -10.63 5.23 3.89
N ASP A 17 -11.40 6.25 4.30
CA ASP A 17 -11.75 7.43 3.49
C ASP A 17 -10.51 8.30 3.19
N SER A 18 -9.33 7.86 3.60
CA SER A 18 -8.08 8.54 3.34
C SER A 18 -7.60 8.34 1.90
N ASP A 19 -6.88 9.34 1.38
CA ASP A 19 -6.22 9.28 0.06
C ASP A 19 -5.02 8.30 0.05
N TYR A 20 -4.67 7.75 1.21
CA TYR A 20 -3.50 6.90 1.39
C TYR A 20 -3.87 5.43 1.56
N LEU A 21 -3.25 4.58 0.74
CA LEU A 21 -3.28 3.14 0.88
C LEU A 21 -2.21 2.71 1.88
N ARG A 22 -2.59 1.91 2.87
CA ARG A 22 -1.68 1.42 3.90
C ARG A 22 -1.07 0.06 3.53
N GLY A 23 0.25 0.06 3.39
CA GLY A 23 1.05 -1.14 3.16
C GLY A 23 0.82 -1.81 1.81
N VAL A 24 1.57 -2.89 1.58
CA VAL A 24 1.52 -3.66 0.32
C VAL A 24 0.14 -4.26 0.10
N ALA A 25 -0.50 -4.76 1.16
CA ALA A 25 -1.84 -5.32 1.10
C ALA A 25 -2.90 -4.28 0.69
N GLY A 26 -2.78 -3.03 1.16
CA GLY A 26 -3.69 -1.94 0.76
C GLY A 26 -3.56 -1.62 -0.72
N LEU A 27 -2.33 -1.51 -1.23
CA LEU A 27 -2.06 -1.30 -2.66
C LEU A 27 -2.59 -2.46 -3.52
N ALA A 28 -2.32 -3.70 -3.12
CA ALA A 28 -2.75 -4.90 -3.83
C ALA A 28 -4.28 -5.00 -3.94
N ARG A 29 -5.01 -4.69 -2.86
CA ARG A 29 -6.48 -4.66 -2.85
C ARG A 29 -7.04 -3.55 -3.75
N TYR A 30 -6.44 -2.37 -3.69
CA TYR A 30 -6.86 -1.22 -4.50
C TYR A 30 -6.71 -1.50 -6.01
N LEU A 31 -5.55 -2.03 -6.42
CA LEU A 31 -5.25 -2.34 -7.82
C LEU A 31 -5.76 -3.72 -8.29
N ARG A 32 -6.36 -4.52 -7.39
CA ARG A 32 -6.82 -5.90 -7.66
C ARG A 32 -5.71 -6.83 -8.20
N ILE A 33 -4.52 -6.72 -7.62
CA ILE A 33 -3.35 -7.57 -7.95
C ILE A 33 -2.90 -8.38 -6.74
N SER A 34 -1.97 -9.32 -6.93
CA SER A 34 -1.36 -10.05 -5.83
C SER A 34 -0.38 -9.20 -5.02
N GLU A 35 -0.25 -9.47 -3.72
CA GLU A 35 0.73 -8.79 -2.86
C GLU A 35 2.17 -8.99 -3.35
N ARG A 36 2.46 -10.15 -3.95
CA ARG A 36 3.75 -10.42 -4.59
C ARG A 36 4.03 -9.46 -5.74
N CYS A 37 3.03 -9.20 -6.58
CA CYS A 37 3.14 -8.24 -7.67
C CYS A 37 3.41 -6.82 -7.13
N ALA A 38 2.61 -6.39 -6.14
CA ALA A 38 2.78 -5.09 -5.49
C ALA A 38 4.18 -4.94 -4.84
N SER A 39 4.67 -5.97 -4.15
CA SER A 39 6.03 -5.99 -3.57
C SER A 39 7.12 -5.89 -4.63
N ASN A 40 6.98 -6.62 -5.74
CA ASN A 40 7.90 -6.53 -6.87
C ASN A 40 7.91 -5.13 -7.50
N TRP A 41 6.75 -4.48 -7.61
CA TRP A 41 6.64 -3.12 -8.13
C TRP A 41 7.32 -2.10 -7.23
N MET A 42 7.19 -2.25 -5.91
CA MET A 42 7.95 -1.44 -4.95
C MET A 42 9.45 -1.64 -5.09
N ALA A 43 9.91 -2.90 -5.16
CA ALA A 43 11.33 -3.23 -5.28
C ALA A 43 11.94 -2.64 -6.57
N LYS A 44 11.16 -2.64 -7.66
CA LYS A 44 11.52 -2.04 -8.95
C LYS A 44 11.28 -0.52 -9.02
N LYS A 45 10.76 0.11 -7.94
CA LYS A 45 10.41 1.53 -7.89
C LYS A 45 9.43 1.98 -9.00
N ILE A 46 8.54 1.07 -9.41
CA ILE A 46 7.48 1.37 -10.40
C ILE A 46 6.42 2.28 -9.77
N VAL A 47 6.07 2.01 -8.51
CA VAL A 47 5.06 2.77 -7.77
C VAL A 47 5.73 3.58 -6.65
N PRO A 48 5.47 4.89 -6.55
CA PRO A 48 6.01 5.73 -5.49
C PRO A 48 5.39 5.37 -4.13
N TYR A 49 6.21 5.39 -3.08
CA TYR A 49 5.78 5.08 -1.72
C TYR A 49 6.48 5.96 -0.69
N PHE A 50 5.79 6.22 0.41
CA PHE A 50 6.34 6.90 1.58
C PHE A 50 6.60 5.88 2.67
N LYS A 51 7.79 5.94 3.27
CA LYS A 51 8.15 5.11 4.42
C LYS A 51 8.20 5.97 5.67
N VAL A 52 7.20 5.82 6.54
CA VAL A 52 7.09 6.54 7.82
C VAL A 52 7.33 5.53 8.95
N GLY A 53 8.58 5.44 9.39
CA GLY A 53 9.01 4.41 10.34
C GLY A 53 8.78 2.99 9.79
N LYS A 54 7.88 2.24 10.42
CA LYS A 54 7.48 0.89 10.00
C LYS A 54 6.30 0.89 9.01
N ALA A 55 5.61 2.02 8.85
CA ALA A 55 4.48 2.13 7.95
C ALA A 55 4.95 2.47 6.52
N VAL A 56 4.34 1.82 5.54
CA VAL A 56 4.48 2.16 4.12
C VAL A 56 3.13 2.69 3.65
N LEU A 57 3.14 3.86 3.01
CA LEU A 57 1.95 4.53 2.51
C LEU A 57 2.08 4.78 1.01
N PHE A 58 0.97 4.66 0.30
CA PHE A 58 0.88 5.00 -1.12
C PHE A 58 -0.24 5.99 -1.31
N ARG A 59 0.03 7.08 -2.03
CA ARG A 59 -1.02 8.04 -2.39
C ARG A 59 -1.71 7.59 -3.66
N LYS A 60 -3.04 7.49 -3.67
CA LYS A 60 -3.81 6.94 -4.81
C LYS A 60 -3.52 7.69 -6.12
N SER A 61 -3.46 9.02 -6.07
CA SER A 61 -3.17 9.88 -7.22
C SER A 61 -1.77 9.64 -7.83
N GLU A 62 -0.75 9.50 -6.99
CA GLU A 62 0.62 9.24 -7.44
C GLU A 62 0.79 7.83 -8.01
N VAL A 63 0.11 6.85 -7.42
CA VAL A 63 0.05 5.48 -7.96
C VAL A 63 -0.54 5.50 -9.37
N ALA A 64 -1.68 6.16 -9.57
CA ALA A 64 -2.32 6.26 -10.88
C ALA A 64 -1.41 6.97 -11.90
N ALA A 65 -0.80 8.10 -11.52
CA ALA A 65 0.12 8.84 -12.38
C ALA A 65 1.37 8.04 -12.76
N ALA A 66 1.89 7.21 -11.85
CA ALA A 66 3.01 6.33 -12.13
C ALA A 66 2.64 5.21 -13.11
N LEU A 67 1.46 4.61 -12.95
CA LEU A 67 0.97 3.54 -13.82
C LEU A 67 0.57 4.02 -15.21
N ALA A 68 0.08 5.26 -15.34
CA ALA A 68 -0.21 5.88 -16.63
C ALA A 68 1.00 5.89 -17.58
N LYS A 69 2.23 5.90 -17.05
CA LYS A 69 3.47 5.81 -17.85
C LYS A 69 3.66 4.49 -18.57
N PHE A 70 2.98 3.44 -18.11
CA PHE A 70 3.02 2.09 -18.67
C PHE A 70 1.74 1.76 -19.45
N GLU A 71 0.84 2.73 -19.63
CA GLU A 71 -0.37 2.56 -20.43
C GLU A 71 0.03 2.33 -21.90
N VAL A 72 -0.32 1.16 -22.43
CA VAL A 72 -0.16 0.85 -23.85
C VAL A 72 -1.51 1.07 -24.52
N ARG A 73 -1.63 2.13 -25.33
CA ARG A 73 -2.80 2.35 -26.17
C ARG A 73 -2.68 1.47 -27.41
N ALA A 74 -3.62 0.56 -27.59
CA ALA A 74 -3.74 -0.17 -28.85
C ALA A 74 -4.01 0.84 -29.98
N VAL A 75 -3.20 0.76 -31.04
CA VAL A 75 -3.34 1.53 -32.28
C VAL A 75 -4.41 0.91 -33.15
#